data_AF-A0A218WJ09-F1
#
_entry.id   AF-A0A218WJ09-F1
#
_cell.length_a   1.000
_cell.length_b   1.000
_cell.length_c   1.000
_cell.angle_alpha   90.00
_cell.angle_beta   90.00
_cell.angle_gamma   90.00
#
_symmetry.space_group_name_H-M   'P 1'
#
loop_
_entity.id
_entity.type
_entity.pdbx_description
1 polymer ?
#
loop_
_entity_poly.entity_id
_entity_poly.type
_entity_poly.pdbx_seq_one_letter_code
_entity_poly.pdbx_strand_id
1 'polypeptide(L)'
;MEILKTVSKLEGIDEISVDAEKGTLTVVGEVDPVLIVKQLRKIKKGASIDSVGPKKPPEKKPEPLKVCDLPPCCKSCQLVAVPVYDDYGYGRCSIL
;
A
#
# COMPACT_ATOMS: atom_id res chain seq x y z
N MET A 1 9.09 -22.01 14.02
CA MET A 1 9.34 -20.67 13.43
C MET A 1 10.52 -20.75 12.46
N GLU A 2 10.30 -21.15 11.21
CA GLU A 2 11.37 -21.18 10.18
C GLU A 2 11.39 -19.94 9.28
N ILE A 3 10.24 -19.29 9.10
CA ILE A 3 10.09 -18.05 8.30
C ILE A 3 10.95 -16.95 8.90
N LEU A 4 10.72 -16.62 10.18
CA LEU A 4 11.47 -15.60 10.91
C LEU A 4 12.98 -15.85 10.88
N LYS A 5 13.41 -17.10 11.11
CA LYS A 5 14.84 -17.49 11.07
C LYS A 5 15.48 -17.36 9.70
N THR A 6 14.68 -17.47 8.63
CA THR A 6 15.19 -17.37 7.26
C THR A 6 15.33 -15.90 6.89
N VAL A 7 14.27 -15.13 7.13
CA VAL A 7 14.21 -13.69 6.82
C VAL A 7 15.19 -12.91 7.67
N SER A 8 15.38 -13.26 8.95
CA SER A 8 16.35 -12.60 9.85
C SER A 8 17.82 -12.76 9.45
N LYS A 9 18.13 -13.59 8.44
CA LYS A 9 19.49 -13.73 7.89
C LYS A 9 19.79 -12.73 6.78
N LEU A 10 18.77 -11.99 6.30
CA LEU A 10 18.97 -10.93 5.33
C LEU A 10 19.51 -9.69 6.04
N GLU A 11 20.44 -9.02 5.38
CA GLU A 11 20.97 -7.74 5.84
C GLU A 11 20.01 -6.61 5.50
N GLY A 12 20.06 -5.53 6.28
CA GLY A 12 19.22 -4.35 6.07
C GLY A 12 17.80 -4.46 6.63
N ILE A 13 17.52 -5.44 7.51
CA ILE A 13 16.22 -5.54 8.19
C ILE A 13 16.29 -4.87 9.55
N ASP A 14 15.38 -3.92 9.79
CA ASP A 14 15.22 -3.25 11.08
C ASP A 14 14.15 -3.94 11.95
N GLU A 15 13.03 -4.34 11.35
CA GLU A 15 11.89 -4.90 12.07
C GLU A 15 11.21 -6.01 11.25
N ILE A 16 10.82 -7.10 11.92
CA ILE A 16 10.05 -8.20 11.33
C ILE A 16 8.83 -8.45 12.21
N SER A 17 7.64 -8.42 11.60
CA SER A 17 6.40 -8.76 12.27
C SER A 17 5.64 -9.83 11.47
N VAL A 18 4.99 -10.74 12.17
CA VAL A 18 4.16 -11.79 11.58
C VAL A 18 2.76 -11.68 12.15
N ASP A 19 1.81 -11.39 11.28
CA ASP A 19 0.39 -11.44 11.58
C ASP A 19 -0.11 -12.85 11.25
N ALA A 20 -0.29 -13.69 12.28
CA ALA A 20 -0.71 -15.07 12.12
C ALA A 20 -2.19 -15.20 11.74
N GLU A 21 -3.01 -14.19 12.04
CA GLU A 21 -4.44 -14.17 11.73
C GLU A 21 -4.67 -13.93 10.24
N LYS A 22 -3.93 -12.98 9.66
CA LYS A 22 -3.96 -12.63 8.24
C LYS A 22 -2.96 -13.43 7.41
N GLY A 23 -2.06 -14.18 8.06
CA GLY A 23 -0.96 -14.88 7.39
C GLY A 23 0.04 -13.95 6.70
N THR A 24 0.21 -12.73 7.22
CA THR A 24 1.01 -11.67 6.58
C THR A 24 2.37 -11.51 7.28
N LEU A 25 3.45 -11.42 6.49
CA LEU A 25 4.79 -11.08 6.96
C LEU A 25 5.08 -9.62 6.61
N THR A 26 5.33 -8.81 7.64
CA THR A 26 5.73 -7.41 7.48
C THR A 26 7.22 -7.29 7.75
N VAL A 27 7.96 -6.71 6.81
CA VAL A 27 9.39 -6.45 6.95
C VAL A 27 9.63 -4.95 6.75
N VAL A 28 10.35 -4.35 7.69
CA VAL A 28 10.75 -2.95 7.62
C VAL A 28 12.28 -2.91 7.57
N GLY A 29 12.80 -2.20 6.58
CA GLY A 29 14.23 -1.95 6.43
C GLY A 29 14.64 -1.73 4.99
N GLU A 30 15.94 -1.57 4.78
CA GLU A 30 16.58 -1.44 3.46
C GLU A 30 16.87 -2.83 2.88
N VAL A 31 15.83 -3.50 2.39
CA VAL A 31 15.92 -4.84 1.82
C VAL A 31 15.07 -4.96 0.55
N ASP A 32 15.59 -5.66 -0.45
CA ASP A 32 14.84 -5.96 -1.66
C ASP A 32 13.73 -7.00 -1.38
N PRO A 33 12.45 -6.68 -1.62
CA PRO A 33 11.33 -7.60 -1.40
C PRO A 33 11.45 -8.89 -2.23
N VAL A 34 12.11 -8.85 -3.39
CA VAL A 34 12.30 -10.03 -4.25
C VAL A 34 13.23 -11.05 -3.58
N LEU A 35 14.25 -10.58 -2.85
CA LEU A 35 15.18 -11.45 -2.12
C LEU A 35 14.49 -12.18 -0.98
N ILE A 36 13.57 -11.50 -0.28
CA ILE A 36 12.73 -12.11 0.78
C ILE A 36 11.91 -13.26 0.19
N VAL A 37 11.17 -13.01 -0.88
CA VAL A 37 10.35 -14.05 -1.52
C VAL A 37 11.21 -15.21 -2.05
N LYS A 38 12.40 -14.91 -2.58
CA LYS A 38 13.35 -15.93 -3.04
C LYS A 38 13.84 -16.81 -1.89
N GLN A 39 14.12 -16.25 -0.73
CA GLN A 39 14.48 -17.01 0.47
C GLN A 39 13.32 -17.86 0.99
N LEU A 40 12.11 -17.31 1.04
CA LEU A 40 10.91 -18.06 1.47
C LEU A 40 10.63 -19.26 0.55
N ARG A 41 10.88 -19.12 -0.75
CA ARG A 41 10.78 -20.24 -1.70
C ARG A 41 11.75 -21.38 -1.41
N LYS A 42 12.96 -21.11 -0.88
CA LYS A 42 13.93 -22.17 -0.54
C LYS A 42 13.43 -23.09 0.57
N ILE A 43 12.64 -22.56 1.51
CA ILE A 43 12.03 -23.32 2.60
C ILE A 43 10.65 -23.89 2.24
N LYS A 44 10.33 -23.96 0.93
CA LYS A 44 9.04 -24.44 0.39
C LYS A 44 7.83 -23.65 0.93
N LYS A 45 8.01 -22.37 1.25
CA LYS A 45 6.91 -21.45 1.61
C LYS A 45 6.64 -20.53 0.43
N GLY A 46 5.43 -20.63 -0.13
CA GLY A 46 4.95 -19.69 -1.14
C GLY A 46 4.65 -18.34 -0.49
N ALA A 47 5.08 -17.26 -1.12
CA ALA A 47 4.84 -15.90 -0.66
C ALA A 47 4.59 -14.99 -1.86
N SER A 48 3.63 -14.10 -1.73
CA SER A 48 3.30 -13.03 -2.68
C SER A 48 3.55 -11.69 -2.02
N ILE A 49 3.96 -10.70 -2.81
CA ILE A 49 4.15 -9.33 -2.33
C ILE A 49 2.78 -8.66 -2.39
N ASP A 50 2.27 -8.25 -1.25
CA ASP A 50 0.98 -7.55 -1.15
C ASP A 50 1.15 -6.04 -1.35
N SER A 51 2.13 -5.44 -0.67
CA SER A 51 2.43 -4.01 -0.79
C SER A 51 3.90 -3.73 -0.45
N VAL A 52 4.50 -2.76 -1.14
CA VAL A 52 5.82 -2.20 -0.85
C VAL A 52 5.70 -0.69 -0.77
N GLY A 53 6.25 -0.09 0.27
CA GLY A 53 6.15 1.35 0.47
C GLY A 53 6.90 1.81 1.71
N PRO A 54 7.15 3.12 1.82
CA PRO A 54 7.76 3.70 3.01
C PRO A 54 6.93 3.37 4.26
N LYS A 55 7.59 3.23 5.42
CA LYS A 55 6.95 2.90 6.70
C LYS A 55 5.74 3.82 6.90
N LYS A 56 4.53 3.25 6.83
CA LYS A 56 3.28 4.00 6.96
C LYS A 56 3.34 4.73 8.31
N PRO A 57 3.23 6.07 8.36
CA PRO A 57 3.14 6.76 9.63
C PRO A 57 1.92 6.23 10.41
N PRO A 58 1.98 6.17 11.76
CA PRO A 58 0.87 5.69 12.56
C PRO A 58 -0.42 6.41 12.14
N GLU A 59 -1.49 5.65 11.91
CA GLU A 59 -2.77 6.17 11.43
C GLU A 59 -3.22 7.34 12.30
N LYS A 60 -3.05 8.56 11.81
CA LYS A 60 -3.81 9.70 12.32
C LYS A 60 -5.26 9.45 11.93
N LYS A 61 -6.14 9.42 12.94
CA LYS A 61 -7.59 9.45 12.76
C LYS A 61 -7.94 10.47 11.67
N PRO A 62 -8.86 10.17 10.74
CA PRO A 62 -9.22 11.09 9.67
C PRO A 62 -9.74 12.39 10.28
N GLU A 63 -8.99 13.47 10.08
CA GLU A 63 -9.48 14.81 10.32
C GLU A 63 -10.54 15.09 9.24
N PRO A 64 -11.71 15.66 9.61
CA PRO A 64 -12.78 15.90 8.66
C PRO A 64 -12.28 16.81 7.52
N LEU A 65 -12.47 16.35 6.29
CA LEU A 65 -12.16 17.11 5.07
C LEU A 65 -12.88 18.45 5.15
N LYS A 66 -12.11 19.56 5.21
CA LYS A 66 -12.67 20.90 5.09
C LYS A 66 -13.28 21.02 3.70
N VAL A 67 -14.61 21.07 3.67
CA VAL A 67 -15.38 21.43 2.48
C VAL A 67 -14.95 22.84 2.09
N CYS A 68 -14.34 23.00 0.92
CA CYS A 68 -14.12 24.32 0.35
C CYS A 68 -15.50 24.87 -0.05
N ASP A 69 -15.91 25.99 0.55
CA ASP A 69 -17.07 26.74 0.10
C ASP A 69 -16.81 27.24 -1.33
N LEU A 70 -17.24 26.47 -2.34
CA LEU A 70 -17.19 26.91 -3.73
C LEU A 70 -18.24 28.02 -3.93
N PRO A 71 -17.95 29.02 -4.80
CA PRO A 71 -18.90 30.05 -5.14
C PRO A 71 -20.20 29.42 -5.70
N PRO A 72 -21.36 30.08 -5.52
CA PRO A 72 -22.65 29.53 -5.93
C PRO A 72 -22.63 29.22 -7.44
N CYS A 73 -22.63 27.93 -7.78
CA CYS A 73 -22.66 27.45 -9.15
C CYS A 73 -24.04 27.64 -9.78
N CYS A 74 -24.07 28.04 -11.06
CA CYS A 74 -25.30 28.23 -11.82
C CYS A 74 -26.11 26.92 -11.89
N LYS A 75 -27.44 27.00 -11.69
CA LYS A 75 -28.38 25.85 -11.65
C LYS A 75 -28.47 25.04 -12.96
N SER A 76 -27.74 25.46 -14.00
CA SER A 76 -27.69 24.84 -15.32
C SER A 76 -26.56 23.82 -15.50
N CYS A 77 -25.66 23.65 -14.52
CA CYS A 77 -24.58 22.66 -14.59
C CYS A 77 -24.93 21.43 -13.73
N GLN A 78 -25.01 20.25 -14.35
CA GLN A 78 -25.19 18.99 -13.62
C GLN A 78 -23.83 18.52 -13.08
N LEU A 79 -23.72 18.41 -11.75
CA LEU A 79 -22.55 17.86 -11.10
C LEU A 79 -22.42 16.38 -11.47
N VAL A 80 -21.43 16.03 -12.29
CA VAL A 80 -21.02 14.65 -12.51
C VAL A 80 -19.80 14.41 -11.64
N ALA A 81 -20.02 13.75 -10.50
CA ALA A 81 -18.91 13.22 -9.70
C ALA A 81 -18.33 12.04 -10.47
N VAL A 82 -17.17 12.22 -11.10
CA VAL A 82 -16.39 11.11 -11.63
C VAL A 82 -15.52 10.62 -10.48
N PRO A 83 -15.78 9.43 -9.91
CA PRO A 83 -14.88 8.88 -8.90
C PRO A 83 -13.52 8.64 -9.57
N VAL A 84 -12.49 9.31 -9.07
CA VAL A 84 -11.11 8.99 -9.43
C VAL A 84 -10.77 7.72 -8.67
N TYR A 85 -10.86 6.57 -9.35
CA TYR A 85 -10.19 5.37 -8.90
C TYR A 85 -8.73 5.51 -9.34
N ASP A 86 -7.84 5.70 -8.37
CA ASP A 86 -6.39 5.62 -8.60
C ASP A 86 -6.02 4.17 -8.96
N ASP A 87 -6.07 3.85 -10.26
CA ASP A 87 -5.34 2.73 -10.84
C ASP A 87 -4.86 3.13 -12.25
N TYR A 88 -3.55 3.36 -12.34
CA TYR A 88 -2.72 3.40 -13.54
C TYR A 88 -3.33 3.89 -14.88
N GLY A 89 -3.09 5.17 -15.19
CA GLY A 89 -2.73 5.63 -16.54
C GLY A 89 -3.82 5.58 -17.62
N TYR A 90 -4.54 6.69 -17.83
CA TYR A 90 -4.55 7.47 -19.08
C TYR A 90 -5.48 8.68 -18.87
N GLY A 91 -4.90 9.87 -18.80
CA GLY A 91 -5.67 11.10 -18.93
C GLY A 91 -6.25 11.20 -20.32
N ARG A 92 -7.57 11.06 -20.45
CA ARG A 92 -8.37 11.73 -21.49
C ARG A 92 -9.76 12.04 -20.96
N CYS A 93 -9.94 13.23 -20.40
CA CYS A 93 -11.23 13.91 -20.49
C CYS A 93 -11.24 14.67 -21.80
N SER A 94 -12.04 14.22 -22.77
CA SER A 94 -12.42 15.03 -23.92
C SER A 94 -13.87 15.44 -23.70
N ILE A 95 -14.11 16.74 -23.58
CA ILE A 95 -15.45 17.31 -23.58
C ILE A 95 -15.82 17.42 -25.06
N LEU A 96 -16.74 16.58 -25.52
CA LEU A 96 -17.47 16.81 -26.77
C LEU A 96 -18.55 17.87 -26.53
#